data_AF-A0A973QWN9-F1
#
_entry.id   AF-A0A973QWN9-F1
#
_cell.length_a   1.000
_cell.length_b   1.000
_cell.length_c   1.000
_cell.angle_alpha   90.00
_cell.angle_beta   90.00
_cell.angle_gamma   90.00
#
_symmetry.space_group_name_H-M   'P 1'
#
loop_
_entity.id
_entity.type
_entity.pdbx_description
1 polymer ?
#
loop_
_entity_poly.entity_id
_entity_poly.type
_entity_poly.pdbx_seq_one_letter_code
_entity_poly.pdbx_strand_id
1 'polypeptide(L)'
;MTTNDLMELLRRHLPEIRASLTATQFARFQDSVRRLAEVGDDGRAMRLALREVRLCLLLLPRENELRRRLDQFRSAGAAPAAVLPDADQLDELIRLLESVDWPTLDPASAEIARGVRRRLLTTPARGPEELTGAAAQDPAKAGLIRLTDPELGDRYPDFQFDPDTGEPHPVVQRINRLLLSDQDPWGAADWWLAGNSWLRDTPAALVGRVPDALLTEAAAALVGDGRW
;
A
#
# COMPACT_ATOMS: atom_id res chain seq x y z
N MET A 1 24.06 -0.68 5.82
CA MET A 1 23.11 -1.60 5.17
C MET A 1 23.82 -2.39 4.10
N THR A 2 24.10 -3.66 4.40
CA THR A 2 24.67 -4.63 3.45
C THR A 2 23.67 -4.92 2.32
N THR A 3 24.11 -5.62 1.27
CA THR A 3 23.21 -6.09 0.21
C THR A 3 22.13 -7.02 0.77
N ASN A 4 22.48 -7.89 1.71
CA ASN A 4 21.53 -8.81 2.37
C ASN A 4 20.52 -8.06 3.26
N ASP A 5 20.97 -7.03 3.98
CA ASP A 5 20.05 -6.17 4.75
C ASP A 5 19.01 -5.52 3.82
N LEU A 6 19.42 -5.13 2.60
CA LEU A 6 18.50 -4.59 1.61
C LEU A 6 17.53 -5.67 1.10
N MET A 7 17.99 -6.87 0.77
CA MET A 7 17.11 -7.95 0.29
C MET A 7 16.05 -8.34 1.32
N GLU A 8 16.43 -8.49 2.59
CA GLU A 8 15.50 -8.78 3.67
C GLU A 8 14.48 -7.65 3.88
N LEU A 9 14.94 -6.40 3.75
CA LEU A 9 14.08 -5.24 3.88
C LEU A 9 13.11 -5.11 2.68
N LEU A 10 13.54 -5.47 1.46
CA LEU A 10 12.68 -5.54 0.28
C LEU A 10 11.61 -6.62 0.41
N ARG A 11 11.98 -7.81 0.90
CA ARG A 11 11.02 -8.90 1.19
C ARG A 11 9.95 -8.44 2.16
N ARG A 12 10.36 -7.79 3.26
CA ARG A 12 9.44 -7.32 4.31
C ARG A 12 8.45 -6.26 3.81
N HIS A 13 8.91 -5.32 2.99
CA HIS A 13 8.09 -4.19 2.53
C HIS A 13 7.54 -4.37 1.11
N LEU A 14 7.52 -5.61 0.58
CA LEU A 14 7.06 -5.87 -0.78
C LEU A 14 5.61 -5.41 -1.05
N PRO A 15 4.65 -5.58 -0.13
CA PRO A 15 3.29 -5.06 -0.31
C PRO A 15 3.27 -3.53 -0.46
N GLU A 16 4.06 -2.81 0.35
CA GLU A 16 4.14 -1.35 0.31
C GLU A 16 4.77 -0.83 -1.00
N ILE A 17 5.83 -1.50 -1.49
CA ILE A 17 6.46 -1.17 -2.78
C ILE A 17 5.42 -1.30 -3.91
N ARG A 18 4.66 -2.39 -3.92
CA ARG A 18 3.60 -2.62 -4.90
C ARG A 18 2.47 -1.60 -4.82
N ALA A 19 2.04 -1.23 -3.62
CA ALA A 19 0.97 -0.24 -3.42
C ALA A 19 1.39 1.17 -3.87
N SER A 20 2.69 1.49 -3.74
CA SER A 20 3.22 2.84 -3.96
C SER A 20 3.71 3.09 -5.40
N LEU A 21 4.07 2.04 -6.14
CA LEU A 21 4.57 2.17 -7.52
C LEU A 21 3.46 1.95 -8.55
N THR A 22 3.48 2.72 -9.63
CA THR A 22 2.65 2.44 -10.82
C THR A 22 3.09 1.13 -11.48
N ALA A 23 2.22 0.49 -12.27
CA ALA A 23 2.55 -0.76 -12.98
C ALA A 23 3.86 -0.69 -13.79
N THR A 24 4.09 0.42 -14.49
CA THR A 24 5.33 0.64 -15.26
C THR A 24 6.55 0.79 -14.35
N GLN A 25 6.41 1.46 -13.21
CA GLN A 25 7.51 1.61 -12.23
C GLN A 25 7.79 0.29 -11.52
N PHE A 26 6.75 -0.49 -11.21
CA PHE A 26 6.87 -1.79 -10.59
C PHE A 26 7.50 -2.82 -11.54
N ALA A 27 7.11 -2.85 -12.82
CA ALA A 27 7.75 -3.68 -13.84
C ALA A 27 9.23 -3.33 -14.00
N ARG A 28 9.58 -2.04 -14.03
CA ARG A 28 10.98 -1.59 -14.03
C ARG A 28 11.74 -2.03 -12.78
N PHE A 29 11.10 -2.00 -11.61
CA PHE A 29 11.67 -2.51 -10.38
C PHE A 29 11.90 -4.03 -10.45
N GLN A 30 10.92 -4.81 -10.90
CA GLN A 30 11.05 -6.26 -11.11
C GLN A 30 12.20 -6.59 -12.07
N ASP A 31 12.27 -5.91 -13.21
CA ASP A 31 13.36 -6.09 -14.18
C ASP A 31 14.73 -5.72 -13.58
N SER A 32 14.79 -4.68 -12.74
CA SER A 32 16.04 -4.31 -12.06
C SER A 32 16.50 -5.37 -11.05
N VAL A 33 15.57 -6.06 -10.38
CA VAL A 33 15.90 -7.17 -9.45
C VAL A 33 16.29 -8.44 -10.21
N ARG A 34 15.64 -8.74 -11.35
CA ARG A 34 16.07 -9.86 -12.23
C ARG A 34 17.48 -9.64 -12.75
N ARG A 35 17.77 -8.43 -13.26
CA ARG A 35 19.11 -8.06 -13.72
C ARG A 35 20.15 -8.18 -12.61
N LEU A 36 19.77 -7.93 -11.36
CA LEU A 36 20.67 -8.12 -10.22
C LEU A 36 21.06 -9.60 -10.04
N ALA A 37 20.15 -10.55 -10.29
CA ALA A 37 20.45 -11.99 -10.22
C ALA A 37 21.24 -12.50 -11.42
N GLU A 38 21.09 -11.88 -12.58
CA GLU A 38 21.87 -12.19 -13.78
C GLU A 38 23.32 -11.68 -13.67
N VAL A 39 23.59 -10.75 -12.74
CA VAL A 39 24.93 -10.25 -12.50
C VAL A 39 25.72 -11.30 -11.71
N GLY A 40 26.65 -11.97 -12.39
CA GLY A 40 27.65 -12.84 -11.76
C GLY A 40 28.68 -12.05 -10.92
N ASP A 41 29.90 -12.59 -10.78
CA ASP A 41 30.94 -12.04 -9.88
C ASP A 41 31.55 -10.68 -10.30
N ASP A 42 30.97 -9.98 -11.28
CA ASP A 42 31.40 -8.63 -11.67
C ASP A 42 30.92 -7.59 -10.65
N GLY A 43 31.82 -7.22 -9.74
CA GLY A 43 31.56 -6.22 -8.72
C GLY A 43 31.17 -4.83 -9.25
N ARG A 44 31.54 -4.44 -10.49
CA ARG A 44 31.11 -3.17 -11.09
C ARG A 44 29.68 -3.27 -11.61
N ALA A 45 29.36 -4.35 -12.32
CA ALA A 45 28.00 -4.62 -12.77
C ALA A 45 27.04 -4.72 -11.59
N MET A 46 27.47 -5.36 -10.49
CA MET A 46 26.69 -5.53 -9.26
C MET A 46 26.34 -4.18 -8.62
N ARG A 47 27.31 -3.25 -8.56
CA ARG A 47 27.06 -1.89 -8.06
C ARG A 47 26.07 -1.12 -8.93
N LEU A 48 26.09 -1.33 -10.24
CA LEU A 48 25.15 -0.67 -11.17
C LEU A 48 23.74 -1.24 -11.02
N ALA A 49 23.59 -2.56 -10.99
CA ALA A 49 22.30 -3.21 -10.77
C ALA A 49 21.68 -2.82 -9.42
N LEU A 50 22.47 -2.85 -8.32
CA LEU A 50 22.01 -2.37 -7.02
C LEU A 50 21.61 -0.89 -7.02
N ARG A 51 22.30 -0.06 -7.81
CA ARG A 51 21.93 1.34 -7.97
C ARG A 51 20.60 1.49 -8.70
N GLU A 52 20.35 0.72 -9.75
CA GLU A 52 19.08 0.72 -10.48
C GLU A 52 17.90 0.31 -9.59
N VAL A 53 18.06 -0.77 -8.81
CA VAL A 53 17.09 -1.19 -7.79
C VAL A 53 16.79 -0.03 -6.84
N ARG A 54 17.82 0.61 -6.28
CA ARG A 54 17.65 1.75 -5.38
C ARG A 54 16.96 2.95 -6.04
N LEU A 55 17.28 3.24 -7.31
CA LEU A 55 16.64 4.35 -8.05
C LEU A 55 15.14 4.11 -8.21
N CYS A 56 14.71 2.87 -8.46
CA CYS A 56 13.29 2.54 -8.53
C CYS A 56 12.58 2.80 -7.19
N LEU A 57 13.25 2.50 -6.07
CA LEU A 57 12.73 2.76 -4.73
C LEU A 57 12.73 4.25 -4.34
N LEU A 58 13.50 5.09 -5.04
CA LEU A 58 13.44 6.55 -4.87
C LEU A 58 12.16 7.17 -5.47
N LEU A 59 11.31 6.38 -6.13
CA LEU A 59 9.99 6.82 -6.58
C LEU A 59 8.91 6.64 -5.52
N LEU A 60 9.22 5.94 -4.42
CA LEU A 60 8.33 5.82 -3.28
C LEU A 60 8.14 7.17 -2.59
N PRO A 61 6.93 7.47 -2.05
CA PRO A 61 6.68 8.65 -1.23
C PRO A 61 7.71 8.78 -0.10
N ARG A 62 8.07 10.00 0.30
CA ARG A 62 9.12 10.20 1.33
C ARG A 62 8.70 9.69 2.71
N GLU A 63 7.40 9.60 2.93
CA GLU A 63 6.72 9.20 4.14
C GLU A 63 6.67 7.67 4.27
N ASN A 64 6.86 6.95 3.15
CA ASN A 64 6.93 5.49 3.11
C ASN A 64 8.06 4.99 4.03
N GLU A 65 7.80 3.96 4.84
CA GLU A 65 8.76 3.47 5.84
C GLU A 65 10.05 2.97 5.18
N LEU A 66 9.93 2.19 4.11
CA LEU A 66 11.06 1.74 3.32
C LEU A 66 11.85 2.92 2.74
N ARG A 67 11.17 3.97 2.26
CA ARG A 67 11.85 5.18 1.79
C ARG A 67 12.62 5.91 2.90
N ARG A 68 12.02 6.10 4.08
CA ARG A 68 12.68 6.71 5.24
C ARG A 68 13.89 5.92 5.70
N ARG A 69 13.77 4.58 5.76
CA ARG A 69 14.90 3.71 6.12
C ARG A 69 16.04 3.83 5.10
N LEU A 70 15.73 3.81 3.80
CA LEU A 70 16.73 4.02 2.74
C LEU A 70 17.46 5.37 2.88
N ASP A 71 16.73 6.44 3.18
CA ASP A 71 17.29 7.79 3.33
C ASP A 71 18.14 7.93 4.61
N GLN A 72 17.74 7.30 5.72
CA GLN A 72 18.55 7.23 6.95
C GLN A 72 19.91 6.54 6.72
N PHE A 73 19.93 5.48 5.91
CA PHE A 73 21.18 4.80 5.57
C PHE A 73 22.08 5.61 4.65
N ARG A 74 21.53 6.43 3.74
CA ARG A 74 22.34 7.32 2.90
C ARG A 74 23.05 8.40 3.72
N SER A 75 22.38 8.89 4.77
CA SER A 75 22.92 9.91 5.68
C SER A 75 24.00 9.39 6.63
N ALA A 76 24.06 8.07 6.89
CA ALA A 76 24.98 7.45 7.84
C ALA A 76 26.44 7.27 7.35
N GLY A 77 26.78 7.76 6.15
CA GLY A 77 28.17 8.08 5.81
C GLY A 77 29.16 6.91 5.70
N ALA A 78 28.77 5.76 5.14
CA ALA A 78 29.68 4.81 4.50
C ALA A 78 28.88 3.85 3.62
N ALA A 79 29.15 3.80 2.32
CA ALA A 79 28.61 2.74 1.47
C ALA A 79 29.37 1.44 1.80
N PRO A 80 28.72 0.41 2.35
CA PRO A 80 29.39 -0.87 2.55
C PRO A 80 29.83 -1.43 1.19
N ALA A 81 30.90 -2.22 1.20
CA ALA A 81 31.32 -2.98 0.03
C ALA A 81 30.10 -3.74 -0.53
N ALA A 82 29.89 -3.66 -1.84
CA ALA A 82 28.85 -4.43 -2.52
C ALA A 82 29.25 -5.90 -2.44
N VAL A 83 28.84 -6.57 -1.36
CA VAL A 83 28.92 -8.02 -1.22
C VAL A 83 27.83 -8.61 -2.11
N LEU A 84 28.14 -9.72 -2.78
CA LEU A 84 27.15 -10.48 -3.53
C LEU A 84 25.94 -10.75 -2.62
N PRO A 85 24.71 -10.48 -3.08
CA PRO A 85 23.53 -10.92 -2.34
C PRO A 85 23.60 -12.44 -2.17
N ASP A 86 23.12 -12.92 -1.04
CA ASP A 86 22.86 -14.34 -0.87
C ASP A 86 21.93 -14.82 -2.00
N ALA A 87 22.39 -15.81 -2.77
CA ALA A 87 21.68 -16.28 -3.96
C ALA A 87 20.31 -16.87 -3.61
N ASP A 88 20.20 -17.56 -2.46
CA ASP A 88 18.93 -18.13 -2.01
C ASP A 88 17.95 -17.02 -1.60
N GLN A 89 18.45 -15.94 -0.97
CA GLN A 89 17.61 -14.78 -0.64
C GLN A 89 17.13 -14.02 -1.88
N LEU A 90 17.99 -13.90 -2.89
CA LEU A 90 17.67 -13.22 -4.13
C LEU A 90 16.70 -14.04 -4.98
N ASP A 91 16.93 -15.34 -5.12
CA ASP A 91 16.02 -16.27 -5.80
C ASP A 91 14.66 -16.29 -5.12
N GLU A 92 14.64 -16.28 -3.79
CA GLU A 92 13.40 -16.20 -3.03
C GLU A 92 12.69 -14.84 -3.22
N LEU A 93 13.43 -13.72 -3.27
CA LEU A 93 12.83 -12.42 -3.59
C LEU A 93 12.27 -12.39 -5.01
N ILE A 94 12.96 -12.96 -5.99
CA ILE A 94 12.48 -13.08 -7.38
C ILE A 94 11.24 -13.94 -7.41
N ARG A 95 11.26 -15.10 -6.73
CA ARG A 95 10.07 -15.94 -6.55
C ARG A 95 8.95 -15.10 -5.96
N LEU A 96 9.11 -14.36 -4.87
CA LEU A 96 8.05 -13.51 -4.29
C LEU A 96 7.58 -12.37 -5.20
N LEU A 97 8.48 -11.81 -6.01
CA LEU A 97 8.15 -10.81 -7.02
C LEU A 97 7.31 -11.40 -8.17
N GLU A 98 7.41 -12.71 -8.38
CA GLU A 98 6.74 -13.49 -9.44
C GLU A 98 5.57 -14.35 -8.93
N SER A 99 5.55 -14.71 -7.64
CA SER A 99 4.67 -15.71 -7.02
C SER A 99 3.42 -15.13 -6.40
N VAL A 100 3.26 -13.80 -6.43
CA VAL A 100 1.96 -13.22 -6.11
C VAL A 100 1.21 -13.19 -7.41
N ASP A 101 0.35 -14.19 -7.61
CA ASP A 101 -0.79 -14.18 -8.54
C ASP A 101 -1.77 -13.07 -8.13
N TRP A 102 -1.29 -11.82 -8.13
CA TRP A 102 -2.15 -10.70 -8.42
C TRP A 102 -2.13 -10.59 -9.93
N PRO A 103 -3.26 -10.74 -10.63
CA PRO A 103 -3.26 -10.67 -12.07
C PRO A 103 -2.55 -9.37 -12.45
N THR A 104 -1.54 -9.47 -13.33
CA THR A 104 -1.12 -8.30 -14.08
C THR A 104 -2.39 -7.86 -14.79
N LEU A 105 -3.06 -6.85 -14.24
CA LEU A 105 -4.33 -6.41 -14.78
C LEU A 105 -4.06 -6.10 -16.24
N ASP A 106 -4.82 -6.74 -17.12
CA ASP A 106 -4.75 -6.39 -18.52
C ASP A 106 -4.96 -4.87 -18.66
N PRO A 107 -4.46 -4.24 -19.75
CA PRO A 107 -4.50 -2.79 -19.87
C PRO A 107 -5.87 -2.16 -19.63
N ALA A 108 -6.98 -2.87 -19.96
CA ALA A 108 -8.32 -2.38 -19.72
C ALA A 108 -8.70 -2.46 -18.25
N SER A 109 -8.46 -3.59 -17.58
CA SER A 109 -8.68 -3.72 -16.13
C SER A 109 -7.81 -2.74 -15.31
N ALA A 110 -6.58 -2.49 -15.75
CA ALA A 110 -5.70 -1.51 -15.13
C ALA A 110 -6.26 -0.08 -15.27
N GLU A 111 -6.87 0.26 -16.42
CA GLU A 111 -7.49 1.57 -16.60
C GLU A 111 -8.77 1.72 -15.78
N ILE A 112 -9.56 0.66 -15.64
CA ILE A 112 -10.72 0.63 -14.72
C ILE A 112 -10.25 0.90 -13.29
N ALA A 113 -9.21 0.20 -12.81
CA ALA A 113 -8.67 0.41 -11.48
C ALA A 113 -8.14 1.84 -11.28
N ARG A 114 -7.45 2.42 -12.26
CA ARG A 114 -7.04 3.85 -12.22
C ARG A 114 -8.24 4.79 -12.18
N GLY A 115 -9.28 4.49 -12.96
CA GLY A 115 -10.53 5.24 -12.97
C GLY A 115 -11.20 5.24 -11.59
N VAL A 116 -11.27 4.06 -10.95
CA VAL A 116 -11.78 3.91 -9.58
C VAL A 116 -10.95 4.73 -8.60
N ARG A 117 -9.62 4.61 -8.62
CA ARG A 117 -8.75 5.39 -7.72
C ARG A 117 -8.92 6.90 -7.90
N ARG A 118 -8.95 7.38 -9.15
CA ARG A 118 -9.21 8.80 -9.45
C ARG A 118 -10.54 9.25 -8.88
N ARG A 119 -11.60 8.46 -9.02
CA ARG A 119 -12.92 8.75 -8.43
C ARG A 119 -12.83 8.82 -6.90
N LEU A 120 -12.20 7.85 -6.26
CA LEU A 120 -12.10 7.81 -4.78
C LEU A 120 -11.32 9.00 -4.22
N LEU A 121 -10.30 9.48 -4.93
CA LEU A 121 -9.55 10.69 -4.54
C LEU A 121 -10.37 11.99 -4.64
N THR A 122 -11.50 11.99 -5.36
CA THR A 122 -12.40 13.17 -5.39
C THR A 122 -13.38 13.23 -4.22
N THR A 123 -13.44 12.18 -3.40
CA THR A 123 -14.29 12.17 -2.21
C THR A 123 -13.77 13.15 -1.16
N PRO A 124 -14.64 13.91 -0.46
CA PRO A 124 -14.23 14.75 0.66
C PRO A 124 -13.38 13.96 1.66
N ALA A 125 -12.24 14.53 2.05
CA ALA A 125 -11.25 13.87 2.87
C ALA A 125 -10.42 14.89 3.66
N ARG A 126 -10.03 14.46 4.87
CA ARG A 126 -9.14 15.18 5.76
C ARG A 126 -7.67 14.94 5.43
N GLY A 127 -6.83 15.95 5.63
CA GLY A 127 -5.39 15.82 5.72
C GLY A 127 -4.94 15.27 7.08
N PRO A 128 -3.67 14.81 7.21
CA PRO A 128 -3.12 14.32 8.48
C PRO A 128 -3.21 15.34 9.62
N GLU A 129 -3.09 16.63 9.30
CA GLU A 129 -3.14 17.76 10.24
C GLU A 129 -4.53 18.01 10.85
N GLU A 130 -5.58 17.50 10.22
CA GLU A 130 -6.97 17.62 10.67
C GLU A 130 -7.40 16.43 11.55
N LEU A 131 -6.53 15.45 11.76
CA LEU A 131 -6.78 14.32 12.66
C LEU A 131 -6.58 14.73 14.12
N THR A 132 -7.38 14.14 15.02
CA THR A 132 -7.31 14.37 16.47
C THR A 132 -7.09 13.07 17.24
N GLY A 133 -6.73 13.20 18.52
CA GLY A 133 -6.72 12.08 19.46
C GLY A 133 -5.82 10.91 19.06
N ALA A 134 -6.33 9.69 19.18
CA ALA A 134 -5.60 8.47 18.84
C ALA A 134 -5.36 8.32 17.32
N ALA A 135 -6.28 8.84 16.51
CA ALA A 135 -6.16 8.82 15.05
C ALA A 135 -4.96 9.66 14.57
N ALA A 136 -4.67 10.79 15.21
CA ALA A 136 -3.52 11.62 14.88
C ALA A 136 -2.17 10.94 15.19
N GLN A 137 -2.13 10.08 16.22
CA GLN A 137 -0.90 9.41 16.65
C GLN A 137 -0.54 8.22 15.77
N ASP A 138 -1.52 7.40 15.43
CA ASP A 138 -1.35 6.21 14.61
C ASP A 138 -2.65 5.91 13.82
N PRO A 139 -2.82 6.54 12.63
CA PRO A 139 -4.01 6.38 11.81
C PRO A 139 -4.26 4.92 11.40
N ALA A 140 -3.20 4.16 11.16
CA ALA A 140 -3.31 2.75 10.75
C ALA A 140 -3.84 1.90 11.90
N LYS A 141 -3.27 2.06 13.11
CA LYS A 141 -3.76 1.36 14.32
C LYS A 141 -5.16 1.81 14.72
N ALA A 142 -5.52 3.06 14.43
CA ALA A 142 -6.90 3.55 14.59
C ALA A 142 -7.88 2.87 13.62
N GLY A 143 -7.43 2.13 12.61
CA GLY A 143 -8.29 1.46 11.63
C GLY A 143 -8.86 2.42 10.60
N LEU A 144 -8.11 3.47 10.24
CA LEU A 144 -8.50 4.40 9.19
C LEU A 144 -8.03 3.92 7.82
N ILE A 145 -8.89 4.11 6.83
CA ILE A 145 -8.54 4.08 5.41
C ILE A 145 -7.72 5.34 5.12
N ARG A 146 -6.54 5.10 4.56
CA ARG A 146 -5.60 6.13 4.13
C ARG A 146 -5.36 5.99 2.63
N LEU A 147 -5.80 6.97 1.87
CA LEU A 147 -5.59 7.05 0.43
C LEU A 147 -4.42 7.99 0.17
N THR A 148 -3.38 7.53 -0.52
CA THR A 148 -2.24 8.38 -0.88
C THR A 148 -2.55 9.08 -2.19
N ASP A 149 -2.75 10.39 -2.13
CA ASP A 149 -2.89 11.27 -3.29
C ASP A 149 -1.50 11.73 -3.77
N PRO A 150 -1.21 11.70 -5.08
CA PRO A 150 0.10 12.07 -5.61
C PRO A 150 0.44 13.56 -5.47
N GLU A 151 -0.55 14.45 -5.38
CA GLU A 151 -0.36 15.90 -5.26
C GLU A 151 -0.53 16.37 -3.82
N LEU A 152 -1.53 15.79 -3.16
CA LEU A 152 -2.04 16.24 -1.87
C LEU A 152 -1.49 15.45 -0.68
N GLY A 153 -0.89 14.28 -0.93
CA GLY A 153 -0.36 13.38 0.11
C GLY A 153 -1.44 12.51 0.74
N ASP A 154 -1.23 12.08 1.98
CA ASP A 154 -2.18 11.20 2.66
C ASP A 154 -3.55 11.88 2.85
N ARG A 155 -4.62 11.15 2.53
CA ARG A 155 -6.01 11.61 2.62
C ARG A 155 -6.87 10.56 3.33
N TYR A 156 -7.70 11.04 4.24
CA TYR A 156 -8.60 10.22 5.05
C TYR A 156 -10.05 10.59 4.71
N PRO A 157 -10.78 9.76 3.95
CA PRO A 157 -12.15 10.06 3.57
C PRO A 157 -13.04 10.47 4.76
N ASP A 158 -13.82 11.54 4.59
CA ASP A 158 -14.55 12.21 5.68
C ASP A 158 -15.58 11.31 6.36
N PHE A 159 -16.20 10.38 5.62
CA PHE A 159 -17.24 9.47 6.14
C PHE A 159 -16.76 8.63 7.34
N GLN A 160 -15.44 8.51 7.53
CA GLN A 160 -14.88 7.76 8.65
C GLN A 160 -15.04 8.49 9.98
N PHE A 161 -15.35 9.78 9.95
CA PHE A 161 -15.39 10.65 11.11
C PHE A 161 -16.80 11.15 11.36
N ASP A 162 -17.13 11.23 12.64
CA ASP A 162 -18.31 11.91 13.10
C ASP A 162 -18.17 13.43 12.83
N PRO A 163 -19.15 14.09 12.19
CA PRO A 163 -19.03 15.48 11.79
C PRO A 163 -19.07 16.45 12.98
N ASP A 164 -19.66 16.07 14.11
CA ASP A 164 -19.81 16.94 15.29
C ASP A 164 -18.60 16.85 16.21
N THR A 165 -18.08 15.64 16.41
CA THR A 165 -16.96 15.38 17.33
C THR A 165 -15.60 15.33 16.63
N GLY A 166 -15.58 15.05 15.32
CA GLY A 166 -14.36 14.82 14.56
C GLY A 166 -13.71 13.47 14.80
N GLU A 167 -14.21 12.66 15.73
CA GLU A 167 -13.66 11.36 16.08
C GLU A 167 -14.07 10.27 15.08
N PRO A 168 -13.23 9.23 14.86
CA PRO A 168 -13.61 8.14 13.97
C PRO A 168 -14.81 7.35 14.48
N HIS A 169 -15.73 6.99 13.58
CA HIS A 169 -16.86 6.11 13.90
C HIS A 169 -16.37 4.70 14.29
N PRO A 170 -16.76 4.16 15.48
CA PRO A 170 -16.32 2.84 15.93
C PRO A 170 -16.69 1.69 14.96
N VAL A 171 -17.87 1.76 14.34
CA VAL A 171 -18.30 0.77 13.33
C VAL A 171 -17.42 0.81 12.08
N VAL A 172 -17.01 2.01 11.65
CA VAL A 172 -16.12 2.17 10.48
C VAL A 172 -14.76 1.58 10.79
N GLN A 173 -14.17 1.89 11.95
CA GLN A 173 -12.90 1.29 12.37
C GLN A 173 -12.96 -0.24 12.42
N ARG A 174 -14.06 -0.80 12.95
CA ARG A 174 -14.25 -2.26 13.03
C ARG A 174 -14.29 -2.89 11.64
N ILE A 175 -15.08 -2.33 10.73
CA ILE A 175 -15.23 -2.84 9.36
C ILE A 175 -13.94 -2.65 8.57
N ASN A 176 -13.24 -1.53 8.71
CA ASN A 176 -11.95 -1.30 8.05
C ASN A 176 -10.91 -2.35 8.43
N ARG A 177 -10.85 -2.74 9.71
CA ARG A 177 -9.99 -3.86 10.15
C ARG A 177 -10.45 -5.20 9.57
N LEU A 178 -11.75 -5.44 9.49
CA LEU A 178 -12.32 -6.64 8.86
C LEU A 178 -11.96 -6.73 7.37
N LEU A 179 -11.96 -5.59 6.68
CA LEU A 179 -11.59 -5.45 5.26
C LEU A 179 -10.08 -5.33 5.05
N LEU A 180 -9.25 -5.43 6.09
CA LEU A 180 -7.79 -5.30 6.03
C LEU A 180 -7.35 -3.99 5.35
N SER A 181 -7.95 -2.87 5.73
CA SER A 181 -7.67 -1.56 5.11
C SER A 181 -6.23 -1.08 5.25
N ASP A 182 -5.45 -1.67 6.17
CA ASP A 182 -4.01 -1.46 6.30
C ASP A 182 -3.22 -2.12 5.15
N GLN A 183 -3.76 -3.17 4.55
CA GLN A 183 -3.18 -3.90 3.42
C GLN A 183 -3.79 -3.46 2.08
N ASP A 184 -5.10 -3.28 2.02
CA ASP A 184 -5.82 -2.80 0.83
C ASP A 184 -6.75 -1.61 1.14
N PRO A 185 -6.20 -0.40 1.34
CA PRO A 185 -6.99 0.79 1.62
C PRO A 185 -7.90 1.18 0.43
N TRP A 186 -7.51 0.84 -0.80
CA TRP A 186 -8.28 1.19 -2.00
C TRP A 186 -9.50 0.29 -2.17
N GLY A 187 -9.35 -1.02 -1.97
CA GLY A 187 -10.47 -1.96 -1.96
C GLY A 187 -11.45 -1.66 -0.82
N ALA A 188 -10.94 -1.35 0.38
CA ALA A 188 -11.78 -0.94 1.50
C ALA A 188 -12.54 0.37 1.20
N ALA A 189 -11.88 1.37 0.62
CA ALA A 189 -12.53 2.62 0.20
C ALA A 189 -13.59 2.38 -0.89
N ASP A 190 -13.30 1.54 -1.89
CA ASP A 190 -14.25 1.23 -2.94
C ASP A 190 -15.49 0.52 -2.37
N TRP A 191 -15.32 -0.41 -1.43
CA TRP A 191 -16.46 -1.04 -0.75
C TRP A 191 -17.37 -0.01 -0.08
N TRP A 192 -16.81 0.96 0.64
CA TRP A 192 -17.57 2.00 1.35
C TRP A 192 -18.27 3.00 0.42
N LEU A 193 -17.62 3.37 -0.70
CA LEU A 193 -18.00 4.50 -1.54
C LEU A 193 -18.65 4.08 -2.87
N ALA A 194 -18.58 2.81 -3.23
CA ALA A 194 -19.35 2.24 -4.33
C ALA A 194 -20.74 1.80 -3.87
N GLY A 195 -21.68 1.73 -4.82
CA GLY A 195 -23.03 1.24 -4.53
C GLY A 195 -22.98 -0.23 -4.14
N ASN A 196 -23.56 -0.57 -2.99
CA ASN A 196 -23.67 -1.93 -2.50
C ASN A 196 -25.08 -2.47 -2.77
N SER A 197 -25.20 -3.52 -3.57
CA SER A 197 -26.50 -4.05 -4.00
C SER A 197 -27.34 -4.66 -2.87
N TRP A 198 -26.70 -5.22 -1.85
CA TRP A 198 -27.38 -5.71 -0.65
C TRP A 198 -27.97 -4.52 0.12
N LEU A 199 -27.15 -3.50 0.38
CA LEU A 199 -27.56 -2.34 1.16
C LEU A 199 -28.41 -1.33 0.37
N ARG A 200 -28.48 -1.47 -0.95
CA ARG A 200 -29.18 -0.59 -1.91
C ARG A 200 -28.73 0.87 -1.87
N ASP A 201 -27.55 1.13 -1.32
CA ASP A 201 -26.89 2.43 -1.23
C ASP A 201 -25.38 2.22 -1.08
N THR A 202 -24.59 3.29 -1.03
CA THR A 202 -23.20 3.24 -0.58
C THR A 202 -23.16 2.97 0.92
N PRO A 203 -22.32 2.04 1.42
CA PRO A 203 -22.21 1.81 2.86
C PRO A 203 -21.88 3.08 3.65
N ALA A 204 -21.10 4.00 3.07
CA ALA A 204 -20.71 5.25 3.73
C ALA A 204 -21.91 6.17 4.02
N ALA A 205 -22.89 6.22 3.10
CA ALA A 205 -24.10 7.03 3.28
C ALA A 205 -25.04 6.50 4.38
N LEU A 206 -24.84 5.24 4.81
CA LEU A 206 -25.68 4.57 5.80
C LEU A 206 -25.11 4.63 7.22
N VAL A 207 -23.88 5.10 7.40
CA VAL A 207 -23.27 5.29 8.73
C VAL A 207 -24.15 6.23 9.55
N GLY A 208 -24.52 5.79 10.75
CA GLY A 208 -25.43 6.53 11.65
C GLY A 208 -26.91 6.55 11.23
N ARG A 209 -27.27 5.99 10.06
CA ARG A 209 -28.66 5.92 9.57
C ARG A 209 -29.28 4.53 9.69
N VAL A 210 -28.45 3.50 9.69
CA VAL A 210 -28.87 2.10 9.89
C VAL A 210 -28.13 1.50 11.09
N PRO A 211 -28.62 0.38 11.66
CA PRO A 211 -27.90 -0.30 12.72
C PRO A 211 -26.51 -0.77 12.27
N ASP A 212 -25.49 -0.53 13.09
CA ASP A 212 -24.10 -0.93 12.82
C ASP A 212 -23.93 -2.43 12.50
N ALA A 213 -24.80 -3.27 13.07
CA ALA A 213 -24.81 -4.70 12.80
C ALA A 213 -25.05 -5.01 11.32
N LEU A 214 -25.95 -4.26 10.65
CA LEU A 214 -26.26 -4.46 9.23
C LEU A 214 -25.04 -4.17 8.34
N LEU A 215 -24.31 -3.08 8.62
CA LEU A 215 -23.08 -2.75 7.91
C LEU A 215 -21.99 -3.80 8.16
N THR A 216 -21.88 -4.27 9.40
CA THR A 216 -20.89 -5.29 9.78
C THR A 216 -21.18 -6.63 9.10
N GLU A 217 -22.44 -7.05 9.02
CA GLU A 217 -22.85 -8.29 8.35
C GLU A 217 -22.58 -8.23 6.84
N ALA A 218 -22.89 -7.09 6.19
CA ALA A 218 -22.59 -6.90 4.78
C ALA A 218 -21.08 -6.97 4.48
N ALA A 219 -20.25 -6.40 5.36
CA ALA A 219 -18.79 -6.51 5.24
C ALA A 219 -18.29 -7.94 5.49
N ALA A 220 -18.86 -8.63 6.50
CA ALA A 220 -18.47 -9.99 6.83
C ALA A 220 -18.79 -10.99 5.73
N ALA A 221 -19.89 -10.80 5.00
CA ALA A 221 -20.25 -11.66 3.88
C ALA A 221 -19.22 -11.60 2.74
N LEU A 222 -18.65 -10.41 2.46
CA LEU A 222 -17.59 -10.26 1.47
C LEU A 222 -16.34 -11.08 1.82
N VAL A 223 -15.99 -11.15 3.11
CA VAL A 223 -14.81 -11.89 3.60
C VAL A 223 -15.10 -13.39 3.75
N GLY A 224 -16.34 -13.76 4.12
CA GLY A 224 -16.77 -15.15 4.33
C GLY A 224 -16.95 -15.96 3.05
N ASP A 225 -17.21 -15.31 1.92
CA ASP A 225 -17.42 -15.94 0.61
C ASP A 225 -16.12 -16.24 -0.17
N GLY A 226 -14.95 -16.09 0.45
CA GLY A 226 -13.62 -16.35 -0.14
C GLY A 226 -13.28 -17.82 -0.45
N ARG A 227 -14.24 -18.66 -0.84
CA ARG A 227 -13.99 -19.97 -1.44
C ARG A 227 -13.90 -19.84 -2.95
N TRP A 228 -12.68 -19.78 -3.47
CA TRP A 228 -12.34 -20.11 -4.85
C TRP A 228 -11.36 -21.27 -4.85
#